data_AF-A0A3S1S1I1-F1
#
_entry.id   AF-A0A3S1S1I1-F1
#
_cell.length_a   1.000
_cell.length_b   1.000
_cell.length_c   1.000
_cell.angle_alpha   90.00
_cell.angle_beta   90.00
_cell.angle_gamma   90.00
#
_symmetry.space_group_name_H-M   'P 1'
#
loop_
_entity.id
_entity.type
_entity.pdbx_description
1 polymer ?
#
loop_
_entity_poly.entity_id
_entity_poly.type
_entity_poly.pdbx_seq_one_letter_code
_entity_poly.pdbx_strand_id
1 'polypeptide(L)' 'ACMAGLGVALLPLILIAGELQRGQLVPAPGQPMQSRSAYYLVVPHDKRGHPPVASFRDWLLDQVARQI' A
#
# COMPACT_ATOMS: atom_id res chain seq x y z
N ALA A 1 1.97 6.92 -17.74
CA ALA A 1 0.74 7.36 -18.42
C ALA A 1 0.07 8.51 -17.67
N CYS A 2 -0.48 8.33 -16.47
CA CYS A 2 -1.20 9.40 -15.75
C CYS A 2 -0.33 10.60 -15.38
N MET A 3 0.88 10.36 -14.87
CA MET A 3 1.83 11.46 -14.57
C MET A 3 2.26 12.25 -15.82
N ALA A 4 2.15 11.65 -17.00
CA ALA A 4 2.46 12.31 -18.27
C ALA A 4 1.21 12.95 -18.92
N GLY A 5 0.07 12.97 -18.22
CA GLY A 5 -1.20 13.51 -18.75
C GLY A 5 -1.85 12.65 -19.84
N LEU A 6 -1.42 11.40 -20.01
CA LEU A 6 -1.84 10.54 -21.13
C LEU A 6 -3.11 9.71 -20.84
N GLY A 7 -3.73 9.85 -19.66
CA GLY A 7 -4.96 9.14 -19.32
C GLY A 7 -5.17 8.87 -17.82
N VAL A 8 -6.09 7.95 -17.53
CA VAL A 8 -6.49 7.53 -16.17
C VAL A 8 -5.93 6.13 -15.87
N ALA A 9 -5.58 5.85 -14.62
CA ALA A 9 -5.13 4.53 -14.18
C ALA A 9 -5.77 4.15 -12.84
N LEU A 10 -5.98 2.85 -12.66
CA LEU A 10 -6.40 2.27 -11.39
C LEU A 10 -5.15 1.82 -10.62
N LEU A 11 -4.89 2.47 -9.48
CA LEU A 11 -3.69 2.26 -8.68
C LEU A 11 -4.05 2.17 -7.19
N PRO A 12 -3.30 1.38 -6.40
CA PRO A 12 -3.40 1.43 -4.94
C PRO A 12 -3.05 2.82 -4.40
N LEU A 13 -3.89 3.37 -3.51
CA LEU A 13 -3.71 4.70 -2.94
C LEU A 13 -2.36 4.88 -2.25
N ILE A 14 -1.86 3.84 -1.59
CA ILE A 14 -0.56 3.88 -0.89
C ILE A 14 0.61 4.20 -1.83
N LEU A 15 0.51 3.87 -3.12
CA LEU A 15 1.56 4.13 -4.10
C LEU A 15 1.54 5.55 -4.67
N ILE A 16 0.42 6.27 -4.51
CA ILE A 16 0.20 7.60 -5.10
C ILE A 16 -0.16 8.67 -4.08
N ALA A 17 -0.09 8.35 -2.78
CA ALA A 17 -0.51 9.25 -1.71
C ALA A 17 0.25 10.58 -1.74
N GLY A 18 1.56 10.55 -2.04
CA GLY A 18 2.38 11.76 -2.15
C GLY A 18 2.01 12.62 -3.36
N GLU A 19 1.72 12.01 -4.50
CA GLU A 19 1.31 12.67 -5.73
C GLU A 19 -0.06 13.32 -5.57
N LEU A 20 -0.98 12.66 -4.87
CA LEU A 20 -2.27 13.22 -4.48
C LEU A 20 -2.11 14.42 -3.54
N GLN A 21 -1.27 14.29 -2.50
CA GLN A 21 -0.99 15.40 -1.57
C GLN A 21 -0.37 16.62 -2.27
N ARG A 22 0.51 16.39 -3.25
CA ARG A 22 1.14 17.46 -4.05
C ARG A 22 0.26 17.97 -5.18
N GLY A 23 -0.94 17.41 -5.39
CA GLY A 23 -1.84 17.79 -6.47
C GLY A 23 -1.34 17.42 -7.88
N GLN A 24 -0.33 16.55 -7.98
CA GLN A 24 0.19 16.05 -9.26
C GLN A 24 -0.75 15.01 -9.89
N LEU A 25 -1.51 14.31 -9.06
CA LEU A 25 -2.62 13.45 -9.45
C LEU A 25 -3.90 13.93 -8.77
N VAL A 26 -5.02 13.68 -9.41
CA VAL A 26 -6.35 13.96 -8.87
C VAL A 26 -7.20 12.70 -8.90
N PRO A 27 -8.10 12.48 -7.92
CA PRO A 27 -9.04 11.36 -7.97
C PRO A 27 -9.90 11.43 -9.22
N ALA A 28 -9.99 10.31 -9.96
CA ALA A 28 -10.95 10.19 -11.04
C ALA A 28 -12.39 10.10 -10.49
N PRO A 29 -13.41 10.51 -11.26
CA PRO A 29 -14.81 10.38 -10.84
C PRO A 29 -15.18 8.94 -10.46
N GLY A 30 -15.85 8.76 -9.32
CA GLY A 30 -16.23 7.46 -8.77
C GLY A 30 -15.82 7.31 -7.30
N GLN A 31 -16.18 6.18 -6.70
CA GLN A 31 -15.75 5.85 -5.33
C GLN A 31 -14.49 4.96 -5.35
N PRO A 32 -13.62 5.07 -4.34
CA PRO A 32 -12.52 4.12 -4.16
C PRO A 32 -13.04 2.69 -4.11
N MET A 33 -12.39 1.79 -4.85
CA MET A 33 -12.73 0.37 -4.87
C MET A 33 -11.82 -0.39 -3.91
N GLN A 34 -12.39 -1.27 -3.08
CA GLN A 34 -11.59 -2.24 -2.36
C GLN A 34 -10.95 -3.22 -3.35
N SER A 35 -9.62 -3.30 -3.29
CA SER A 35 -8.86 -4.28 -4.06
C SER A 35 -9.21 -5.70 -3.60
N ARG A 36 -9.34 -6.62 -4.54
CA ARG A 36 -9.43 -8.07 -4.23
C ARG A 36 -8.08 -8.65 -3.79
N SER A 37 -6.98 -7.92 -4.04
CA SER A 37 -5.62 -8.32 -3.72
C SER A 37 -5.11 -7.60 -2.48
N ALA A 38 -4.35 -8.30 -1.64
CA ALA A 38 -3.71 -7.79 -0.43
C ALA A 38 -2.19 -7.94 -0.49
N TYR A 39 -1.48 -7.21 0.37
CA TYR A 39 -0.04 -7.34 0.56
C TYR A 39 0.24 -8.33 1.69
N TYR A 40 1.22 -9.21 1.49
CA TYR A 40 1.55 -10.29 2.44
C TYR A 40 3.02 -10.24 2.85
N LEU A 41 3.27 -10.43 4.15
CA LEU A 41 4.61 -10.75 4.66
C LEU A 41 4.82 -12.25 4.57
N VAL A 42 5.76 -12.69 3.72
CA VAL A 42 6.05 -14.12 3.50
C VAL A 42 7.34 -14.49 4.23
N VAL A 43 7.27 -15.54 5.05
CA VAL A 43 8.39 -16.06 5.83
C VAL A 43 8.49 -17.58 5.64
N PRO A 44 9.71 -18.13 5.42
CA PRO A 44 9.95 -19.56 5.48
C PRO A 44 9.39 -20.20 6.75
N HIS A 45 8.83 -21.40 6.64
CA HIS A 45 8.09 -22.01 7.76
C HIS A 45 8.97 -22.21 9.00
N ASP A 46 10.22 -22.61 8.80
CA ASP A 46 11.26 -22.79 9.82
C ASP A 46 11.63 -21.50 10.56
N LYS A 47 11.42 -20.33 9.95
CA LYS A 47 11.78 -19.03 10.52
C LYS A 47 10.61 -18.27 11.15
N ARG A 48 9.39 -18.83 11.15
CA ARG A 48 8.19 -18.16 11.69
C ARG A 48 8.30 -17.81 13.18
N GLY A 49 9.00 -18.64 13.95
CA GLY A 49 9.24 -18.44 15.39
C GLY A 49 10.50 -17.63 15.71
N HIS A 50 11.26 -17.19 14.71
CA HIS A 50 12.52 -16.48 14.93
C HIS A 50 12.21 -15.09 15.54
N PRO A 51 12.72 -14.74 16.73
CA PRO A 51 12.28 -13.54 17.45
C PRO A 51 12.40 -12.23 16.63
N PRO A 52 13.49 -11.98 15.87
CA PRO A 52 13.55 -10.85 14.95
C PRO A 52 12.43 -10.78 13.90
N VAL A 53 11.97 -11.92 13.39
CA VAL A 53 10.87 -11.97 12.41
C VAL A 53 9.55 -11.60 13.06
N ALA A 54 9.29 -12.12 14.27
CA ALA A 54 8.11 -11.76 15.03
C ALA A 54 8.08 -10.27 15.36
N SER A 55 9.20 -9.72 15.87
CA SER A 55 9.32 -8.29 16.17
C SER A 55 9.10 -7.42 14.93
N PHE A 56 9.66 -7.80 13.79
CA PHE A 56 9.46 -7.06 12.54
C PHE A 56 8.02 -7.13 12.05
N ARG A 57 7.37 -8.31 12.10
CA ARG A 57 5.95 -8.47 11.75
C ARG A 57 5.09 -7.55 12.61
N ASP A 58 5.29 -7.58 13.92
CA ASP A 58 4.45 -6.84 14.86
C ASP A 58 4.65 -5.32 14.68
N TRP A 59 5.90 -4.89 14.47
CA TRP A 59 6.21 -3.51 14.10
C TRP A 59 5.55 -3.10 12.77
N LEU A 60 5.60 -3.95 11.74
CA LEU A 60 5.03 -3.66 10.42
C LEU A 60 3.51 -3.47 10.51
N LEU A 61 2.82 -4.35 11.24
CA LEU A 61 1.37 -4.24 11.45
C LEU A 61 1.01 -2.93 12.17
N ASP A 62 1.81 -2.53 13.16
CA ASP A 62 1.64 -1.27 13.88
C ASP A 62 1.90 -0.04 12.98
N GLN A 63 2.86 -0.10 12.05
CA GLN A 63 3.06 0.96 11.04
C GLN A 63 1.85 1.09 10.10
N VAL A 64 1.31 -0.04 9.63
CA VAL A 64 0.16 -0.03 8.71
C VAL A 64 -1.11 0.46 9.41
N ALA A 65 -1.34 0.06 10.66
CA ALA A 65 -2.47 0.53 11.45
C ALA A 65 -2.47 2.05 11.66
N ARG A 66 -1.30 2.70 11.65
CA ARG A 66 -1.16 4.17 11.74
C ARG A 66 -1.40 4.92 10.42
N GLN A 67 -1.40 4.23 9.29
CA GLN A 67 -1.53 4.85 7.96
C GLN A 67 -2.96 4.73 7.37
N ILE A 68 -3.88 4.03 8.04
CA ILE A 68 -5.31 3.94 7.69
C ILE A 68 -6.06 5.00 8.49
#